data_AF-A0A060Z5M3-F1
#
_entry.id   AF-A0A060Z5M3-F1
#
_cell.length_a   1.000
_cell.length_b   1.000
_cell.length_c   1.000
_cell.angle_alpha   90.00
_cell.angle_beta   90.00
_cell.angle_gamma   90.00
#
_symmetry.space_group_name_H-M   'P 1'
#
loop_
_entity.id
_entity.type
_entity.pdbx_description
1 polymer ?
#
loop_
_entity_poly.entity_id
_entity_poly.type
_entity_poly.pdbx_seq_one_letter_code
_entity_poly.pdbx_strand_id
1 'polypeptide(L)'
;MLYFIGLGLGDAKDITVKGLEIVKQCSRVYLEAYTSILTVGKDALEEYYGRELILADRDMVEQEADEILKGADVSDVAFLVVGDPFG
;
A
#
# COMPACT_ATOMS: atom_id res chain seq x y z
N MET A 1 -5.11 11.80 -5.71
CA MET A 1 -3.68 11.92 -5.37
C MET A 1 -3.07 10.53 -5.21
N LEU A 2 -1.78 10.33 -5.51
CA LEU A 2 -1.06 9.09 -5.19
C LEU A 2 -0.28 9.27 -3.88
N TYR A 3 -0.47 8.35 -2.93
CA TYR A 3 0.24 8.32 -1.65
C TYR A 3 1.15 7.10 -1.56
N PHE A 4 2.41 7.32 -1.20
CA PHE A 4 3.34 6.25 -0.81
C PHE A 4 3.31 6.12 0.71
N ILE A 5 3.01 4.92 1.22
CA ILE A 5 2.80 4.69 2.65
C ILE A 5 3.62 3.50 3.10
N GLY A 6 4.56 3.74 4.02
CA GLY A 6 5.34 2.70 4.67
C GLY A 6 4.54 1.94 5.71
N LEU A 7 4.68 0.62 5.73
CA LEU A 7 4.02 -0.29 6.68
C LEU A 7 4.84 -0.55 7.93
N GLY A 8 6.12 -0.15 7.96
CA GLY A 8 7.05 -0.55 9.01
C GLY A 8 7.47 -2.02 8.90
N LEU A 9 7.95 -2.61 10.00
CA LEU A 9 8.75 -3.85 9.97
C LEU A 9 8.09 -5.05 10.68
N GLY A 10 7.19 -4.78 11.62
CA GLY A 10 6.65 -5.73 12.59
C GLY A 10 5.30 -6.30 12.18
N ASP A 11 4.22 -5.57 12.42
CA ASP A 11 2.87 -6.02 12.13
C ASP A 11 2.00 -4.92 11.51
N ALA A 12 0.71 -5.19 11.31
CA ALA A 12 -0.25 -4.27 10.70
C ALA A 12 -0.36 -2.90 11.42
N LYS A 13 0.14 -2.76 12.66
CA LYS A 13 0.07 -1.55 13.48
C LYS A 13 1.33 -0.69 13.41
N ASP A 14 2.39 -1.17 12.76
CA ASP A 14 3.63 -0.40 12.59
C ASP A 14 3.46 0.78 11.61
N ILE A 15 2.43 0.72 10.77
CA ILE A 15 1.99 1.86 9.96
C ILE A 15 1.74 3.08 10.86
N THR A 16 2.12 4.26 10.38
CA THR A 16 1.83 5.50 11.11
C THR A 16 0.32 5.75 11.19
N VAL A 17 -0.12 6.47 12.23
CA VAL A 17 -1.54 6.88 12.38
C VAL A 17 -2.06 7.60 11.13
N LYS A 18 -1.26 8.52 10.58
CA LYS A 18 -1.60 9.26 9.35
C LYS A 18 -1.69 8.34 8.13
N GLY A 19 -0.78 7.37 8.01
CA GLY A 19 -0.82 6.38 6.94
C GLY A 19 -2.12 5.57 6.98
N LEU A 20 -2.50 5.07 8.16
CA LEU A 20 -3.74 4.31 8.35
C LEU A 20 -5.00 5.12 8.00
N GLU A 21 -5.04 6.40 8.38
CA GLU A 21 -6.16 7.29 8.04
C GLU A 21 -6.30 7.49 6.52
N ILE A 22 -5.18 7.69 5.82
CA ILE A 22 -5.17 7.85 4.36
C ILE A 22 -5.62 6.56 3.68
N VAL A 23 -5.09 5.40 4.10
CA VAL A 23 -5.47 4.08 3.54
C VAL A 23 -6.99 3.88 3.59
N LYS A 24 -7.63 4.25 4.70
CA LYS A 24 -9.08 4.12 4.89
C LYS A 24 -9.90 5.01 3.96
N GLN A 25 -9.34 6.12 3.49
CA GLN A 25 -9.99 7.10 2.63
C GLN A 25 -9.75 6.86 1.13
N CYS A 26 -8.65 6.20 0.77
CA CYS A 26 -8.31 5.93 -0.63
C CYS A 26 -9.36 5.06 -1.33
N SER A 27 -9.58 5.32 -2.62
CA SER A 27 -10.47 4.53 -3.47
C SER A 27 -9.87 3.16 -3.78
N ARG A 28 -8.55 3.11 -3.96
CA ARG A 28 -7.75 1.90 -4.22
C ARG A 28 -6.50 1.90 -3.38
N VAL A 29 -6.10 0.72 -2.94
CA VAL A 29 -4.93 0.50 -2.10
C VAL A 29 -4.15 -0.66 -2.69
N TYR A 30 -2.95 -0.37 -3.19
CA TYR A 30 -2.03 -1.36 -3.72
C TYR A 30 -1.02 -1.74 -2.66
N LEU A 31 -0.63 -3.00 -2.61
CA LEU A 31 0.37 -3.55 -1.70
C LEU A 31 1.49 -4.19 -2.52
N GLU A 32 2.70 -3.67 -2.39
CA GLU A 32 3.89 -4.37 -2.83
C GLU A 32 4.58 -5.01 -1.62
N ALA A 33 5.07 -6.23 -1.81
CA ALA A 33 5.88 -6.96 -0.83
C ALA A 33 7.05 -7.70 -1.52
N TYR A 34 7.55 -7.15 -2.62
CA TYR A 34 8.69 -7.73 -3.35
C TYR A 34 10.01 -7.05 -3.00
N THR A 35 9.97 -5.83 -2.47
CA THR A 35 11.15 -5.08 -2.01
C THR A 35 11.62 -5.54 -0.63
N SER A 36 10.72 -6.09 0.19
CA SER A 36 11.00 -6.58 1.53
C SER A 36 10.00 -7.66 1.97
N ILE A 37 10.29 -8.31 3.09
CA ILE A 37 9.49 -9.42 3.62
C ILE A 37 8.29 -8.88 4.40
N LEU A 38 7.09 -9.16 3.92
CA LEU A 38 5.88 -8.95 4.70
C LEU A 38 5.76 -10.05 5.77
N THR A 39 5.84 -9.64 7.03
CA THR A 39 5.82 -10.52 8.23
C THR A 39 4.42 -11.01 8.60
N VAL A 40 3.37 -10.37 8.06
CA VAL A 40 1.96 -10.71 8.27
C VAL A 40 1.28 -11.01 6.93
N GLY A 41 0.19 -11.78 6.95
CA GLY A 41 -0.58 -12.02 5.72
C GLY A 41 -1.31 -10.76 5.25
N LYS A 42 -1.57 -10.68 3.93
CA LYS A 42 -2.49 -9.68 3.33
C LYS A 42 -3.82 -9.59 4.09
N ASP A 43 -4.39 -10.73 4.45
CA ASP A 43 -5.69 -10.80 5.14
C ASP A 43 -5.68 -10.06 6.49
N ALA A 44 -4.58 -10.12 7.24
CA ALA A 44 -4.43 -9.43 8.52
C ALA A 44 -4.33 -7.90 8.34
N LEU A 45 -3.69 -7.45 7.25
CA LEU A 45 -3.66 -6.04 6.88
C LEU A 45 -5.05 -5.56 6.47
N GLU A 46 -5.76 -6.32 5.64
CA GLU A 46 -7.12 -5.99 5.19
C GLU A 46 -8.10 -5.90 6.35
N GLU A 47 -8.03 -6.84 7.30
CA GLU A 47 -8.84 -6.85 8.52
C GLU A 47 -8.58 -5.58 9.37
N TYR A 48 -7.31 -5.23 9.59
CA TYR A 48 -6.96 -4.09 10.43
C TYR A 48 -7.21 -2.73 9.75
N TYR A 49 -6.94 -2.64 8.44
CA TYR A 49 -7.12 -1.42 7.65
C TYR A 49 -8.58 -1.19 7.27
N GLY A 50 -9.41 -2.24 7.23
CA GLY A 50 -10.80 -2.16 6.82
C GLY A 50 -10.95 -1.82 5.33
N ARG A 51 -10.00 -2.28 4.51
CA ARG A 51 -9.87 -2.01 3.08
C ARG A 51 -9.33 -3.23 2.37
N GLU A 52 -9.81 -3.49 1.17
CA GLU A 52 -9.22 -4.48 0.27
C GLU A 52 -7.87 -3.95 -0.26
N LEU A 53 -6.88 -4.84 -0.32
CA LEU A 53 -5.53 -4.58 -0.84
C LEU A 53 -5.34 -5.30 -2.17
N ILE A 54 -4.89 -4.55 -3.17
CA ILE A 54 -4.55 -5.07 -4.50
C ILE A 54 -3.07 -5.42 -4.49
N LEU A 55 -2.72 -6.69 -4.70
CA LEU A 55 -1.31 -7.08 -4.79
C LEU A 55 -0.69 -6.47 -6.06
N ALA A 56 0.40 -5.74 -5.87
CA ALA A 56 1.23 -5.20 -6.93
C ALA A 56 2.56 -5.97 -6.93
N ASP A 57 2.75 -6.84 -7.91
CA ASP A 57 4.00 -7.56 -8.09
C ASP A 57 5.06 -6.67 -8.76
N ARG A 58 6.27 -7.22 -8.94
CA ARG A 58 7.38 -6.48 -9.54
C ARG A 58 7.04 -5.95 -10.93
N ASP A 59 6.40 -6.76 -11.77
CA ASP A 59 6.11 -6.38 -13.15
C ASP A 59 5.10 -5.23 -13.17
N MET A 60 4.06 -5.28 -12.33
CA MET A 60 3.11 -4.18 -12.18
C MET A 60 3.79 -2.88 -11.75
N VAL A 61 4.72 -2.96 -10.78
CA VAL A 61 5.35 -1.77 -10.21
C VAL A 61 6.42 -1.19 -11.14
N GLU A 62 7.20 -2.02 -11.81
CA GLU A 62 8.35 -1.58 -12.62
C GLU A 62 8.03 -1.36 -14.10
N GLN A 63 7.06 -2.10 -14.66
CA GLN A 63 6.74 -2.07 -16.10
C GLN A 63 5.32 -1.55 -16.39
N GLU A 64 4.36 -1.76 -15.48
CA GLU A 64 2.94 -1.42 -15.70
C GLU A 64 2.41 -0.38 -14.69
N ALA A 65 3.29 0.53 -14.24
CA ALA A 65 2.96 1.53 -13.22
C ALA A 65 1.77 2.45 -13.61
N ASP A 66 1.47 2.55 -14.91
CA ASP A 66 0.29 3.23 -15.42
C ASP A 66 -1.02 2.70 -14.80
N GLU A 67 -1.11 1.40 -14.48
CA GLU A 67 -2.31 0.84 -13.84
C GLU A 67 -2.50 1.32 -12.39
N ILE A 68 -1.40 1.56 -11.66
CA ILE A 68 -1.43 2.16 -10.32
C ILE A 68 -1.81 3.65 -10.43
N LEU A 69 -1.29 4.36 -11.43
CA LEU A 69 -1.50 5.79 -11.64
C LEU A 69 -2.87 6.14 -12.22
N LYS A 70 -3.49 5.22 -12.94
CA LYS A 70 -4.77 5.39 -13.65
C LYS A 70 -5.81 6.01 -12.75
N GLY A 71 -6.28 7.23 -13.01
CA GLY A 71 -7.33 7.89 -12.21
C GLY A 71 -6.89 8.41 -10.84
N ALA A 72 -5.58 8.46 -10.55
CA ALA A 72 -5.03 9.06 -9.34
C ALA A 72 -5.05 10.61 -9.37
N ASP A 73 -5.37 11.20 -10.53
CA ASP A 73 -5.63 12.63 -10.72
C ASP A 73 -7.01 13.05 -10.21
N VAL A 74 -7.99 12.14 -10.25
CA VAL A 74 -9.38 12.39 -9.83
C VAL A 74 -9.77 11.71 -8.52
N SER A 75 -8.99 10.72 -8.05
CA SER A 75 -9.26 9.98 -6.82
C SER A 75 -7.98 9.68 -6.04
N ASP A 76 -8.13 9.37 -4.76
CA ASP A 76 -7.00 9.06 -3.90
C ASP A 76 -6.63 7.59 -3.97
N VAL A 77 -5.36 7.32 -4.22
CA VAL A 77 -4.77 5.98 -4.38
C VAL A 77 -3.62 5.85 -3.40
N ALA A 78 -3.57 4.75 -2.66
CA ALA A 78 -2.46 4.42 -1.78
C ALA A 78 -1.62 3.30 -2.39
N PHE A 79 -0.31 3.43 -2.28
CA PHE A 79 0.68 2.43 -2.62
C PHE A 79 1.48 2.10 -1.36
N LEU A 80 1.26 0.89 -0.85
CA LEU A 80 1.82 0.41 0.41
C LEU A 80 3.14 -0.31 0.15
N VAL A 81 4.17 0.08 0.89
CA VAL A 81 5.52 -0.49 0.84
C VAL A 81 5.87 -1.05 2.20
N VAL A 82 6.40 -2.28 2.24
CA VAL A 82 6.93 -2.86 3.49
C VAL A 82 8.15 -2.06 3.94
N GLY A 83 8.18 -1.61 5.19
CA GLY A 83 9.21 -0.69 5.68
C GLY A 83 8.92 0.78 5.35
N ASP A 84 9.86 1.46 4.68
CA ASP A 84 9.80 2.87 4.28
C ASP A 84 9.96 2.96 2.74
N PRO A 85 9.03 3.63 2.01
CA PRO A 85 9.06 3.71 0.54
C PRO A 85 10.37 4.16 -0.11
N PHE A 86 11.17 4.99 0.57
CA PHE A 86 12.40 5.57 0.01
C PHE A 86 13.61 5.47 0.97
N GLY A 87 13.51 4.61 1.99
CA GLY A 87 14.50 4.42 3.04
C GLY A 87 15.74 3.64 2.63
#